data_AF-H0HX36-F1
#
_entry.id   AF-H0HX36-F1
#
_cell.length_a   1.000
_cell.length_b   1.000
_cell.length_c   1.000
_cell.angle_alpha   90.00
_cell.angle_beta   90.00
_cell.angle_gamma   90.00
#
_symmetry.space_group_name_H-M   'P 1'
#
loop_
_entity.id
_entity.type
_entity.pdbx_description
1 polymer ?
#
loop_
_entity_poly.entity_id
_entity_poly.type
_entity_poly.pdbx_seq_one_letter_code
_entity_poly.pdbx_strand_id
1 'polypeptide(L)'
;MKVSTKPRTPLFDEVLVEGSVLEHYVAERNDYDELLNELFRSSSAIRDKIGRRCIWHINSTAFGGGVAEMLPHHICLLRDLGFDVRWLIFKPKEEQFFQFTKGLHNSLHDATVAGLNDLLPHYLEASKQGAAQLERIIRPDSFLVIHDPQPLGAAAKFLESHPHPAIWRCHIGYPKRTPTVDEIWGFLGEYLRQFQRIVLSAKEYAFDTGLPIDIIQPSISPFSSKNRNHEGPAGPTLENSVSFNSQEFEPTPSLQDILGSRYFLHVSRWDGLKGIDRIIAAFDRFVKMALAEAYDIRLVIAGPDPLDVADDPEGREYFEKCVALCSQLPEEVRRRLYLVCVSMKDHYANAELIGRLQQNAYGVFALSREEGFGLTATEALFRGKPVIVSSAFGLKRQVVNGLNGVVLDEPDIEDKAAEMMHRLATGYSDFEEMARTARENCLRSSTQISQIPKWYDSIQSALSSFEVQYREPFKPRVI
;
A
#
# COMPACT_ATOMS: atom_id res chain seq x y z
N MET A 1 8.31 -17.10 -1.21
CA MET A 1 8.65 -16.65 0.16
C MET A 1 7.63 -17.19 1.14
N LYS A 2 8.01 -17.39 2.40
CA LYS A 2 7.14 -17.85 3.48
C LYS A 2 7.23 -16.88 4.65
N VAL A 3 6.08 -16.51 5.20
CA VAL A 3 5.96 -15.58 6.33
C VAL A 3 5.25 -16.30 7.48
N SER A 4 5.84 -16.28 8.66
CA SER A 4 5.25 -16.83 9.88
C SER A 4 5.63 -15.99 11.10
N THR A 5 4.86 -16.04 12.17
CA THR A 5 5.17 -15.31 13.41
C THR A 5 5.66 -16.25 14.52
N LYS A 6 6.59 -15.75 15.34
CA LYS A 6 7.10 -16.43 16.53
C LYS A 6 7.02 -15.50 17.74
N PRO A 7 6.30 -15.88 18.82
CA PRO A 7 6.25 -15.09 20.03
C PRO A 7 7.63 -14.84 20.65
N ARG A 8 7.92 -13.57 20.97
CA ARG A 8 9.12 -13.13 21.69
C ARG A 8 8.77 -12.72 23.11
N THR A 9 7.71 -11.94 23.25
CA THR A 9 7.16 -11.48 24.53
C THR A 9 5.63 -11.40 24.42
N PRO A 10 4.88 -11.13 25.51
CA PRO A 10 3.42 -11.04 25.44
C PRO A 10 2.88 -10.02 24.43
N LEU A 11 3.61 -8.91 24.20
CA LEU A 11 3.22 -7.84 23.29
C LEU A 11 4.00 -7.83 21.96
N PHE A 12 5.00 -8.71 21.79
CA PHE A 12 5.80 -8.75 20.56
C PHE A 12 5.96 -10.16 19.99
N ASP A 13 5.65 -10.27 18.70
CA ASP A 13 6.06 -11.40 17.86
C ASP A 13 7.19 -10.97 16.93
N GLU A 14 8.17 -11.85 16.70
CA GLU A 14 9.07 -11.69 15.57
C GLU A 14 8.47 -12.37 14.34
N VAL A 15 8.50 -11.67 13.21
CA VAL A 15 8.10 -12.25 11.94
C VAL A 15 9.32 -12.89 11.29
N LEU A 16 9.19 -14.18 11.01
CA LEU A 16 10.14 -14.96 10.26
C LEU A 16 9.76 -14.90 8.79
N VAL A 17 10.65 -14.30 8.00
CA VAL A 17 10.53 -14.24 6.55
C VAL A 17 11.60 -15.14 5.95
N GLU A 18 11.17 -16.18 5.24
CA GLU A 18 12.03 -17.13 4.54
C GLU A 18 11.90 -16.95 3.02
N GLY A 19 13.04 -16.87 2.34
CA GLY A 19 13.12 -16.74 0.89
C GLY A 19 14.26 -15.82 0.46
N SER A 20 14.49 -15.79 -0.84
CA SER A 20 15.39 -14.87 -1.53
C SER A 20 14.61 -14.21 -2.66
N VAL A 21 14.98 -12.98 -3.01
CA VAL A 21 14.34 -12.22 -4.09
C VAL A 21 15.35 -11.66 -5.07
N LEU A 22 16.61 -11.49 -4.66
CA LEU A 22 17.66 -10.93 -5.51
C LEU A 22 17.90 -11.79 -6.77
N GLU A 23 17.83 -13.12 -6.64
CA GLU A 23 18.01 -14.04 -7.77
C GLU A 23 17.00 -13.78 -8.90
N HIS A 24 15.76 -13.39 -8.58
CA HIS A 24 14.75 -13.06 -9.58
C HIS A 24 15.12 -11.78 -10.36
N TYR A 25 15.60 -10.75 -9.67
CA TYR A 25 16.08 -9.53 -10.35
C TYR A 25 17.29 -9.83 -11.24
N VAL A 26 18.20 -10.69 -10.79
CA VAL A 26 19.38 -11.09 -11.57
C VAL A 26 19.00 -11.96 -12.78
N ALA A 27 17.99 -12.83 -12.65
CA ALA A 27 17.48 -13.62 -13.77
C ALA A 27 16.83 -12.74 -14.85
N GLU A 28 16.11 -11.68 -14.43
CA GLU A 28 15.49 -10.69 -15.32
C GLU A 28 16.37 -9.45 -15.53
N ARG A 29 17.70 -9.60 -15.50
CA ARG A 29 18.65 -8.48 -15.48
C ARG A 29 18.42 -7.45 -16.59
N ASN A 30 17.98 -7.86 -17.78
CA ASN A 30 17.73 -6.93 -18.89
C ASN A 30 16.70 -5.85 -18.52
N ASP A 31 15.72 -6.16 -17.68
CA ASP A 31 14.67 -5.24 -17.24
C ASP A 31 15.11 -4.39 -16.04
N TYR A 32 16.16 -4.81 -15.32
CA TYR A 32 16.55 -4.25 -14.02
C TYR A 32 18.03 -3.81 -13.92
N ASP A 33 18.83 -3.86 -14.98
CA ASP A 33 20.29 -3.71 -14.90
C ASP A 33 20.73 -2.38 -14.24
N GLU A 34 20.14 -1.24 -14.67
CA GLU A 34 20.44 0.07 -14.08
C GLU A 34 20.13 0.10 -12.58
N LEU A 35 18.96 -0.42 -12.19
CA LEU A 35 18.48 -0.45 -10.81
C LEU A 35 19.31 -1.40 -9.94
N LEU A 36 19.73 -2.55 -10.49
CA LEU A 36 20.62 -3.50 -9.80
C LEU A 36 22.01 -2.89 -9.58
N ASN A 37 22.56 -2.20 -10.59
CA ASN A 37 23.87 -1.56 -10.48
C ASN A 37 23.85 -0.44 -9.42
N GLU A 38 22.79 0.36 -9.37
CA GLU A 38 22.59 1.37 -8.32
C GLU A 38 22.41 0.72 -6.93
N LEU A 39 21.58 -0.32 -6.84
CA LEU A 39 21.34 -1.06 -5.62
C LEU A 39 22.66 -1.61 -5.05
N PHE A 40 23.44 -2.36 -5.84
CA PHE A 40 24.70 -2.93 -5.36
C PHE A 40 25.71 -1.87 -4.91
N ARG A 41 25.84 -0.78 -5.67
CA ARG A 41 26.75 0.32 -5.34
C ARG A 41 26.35 0.98 -4.01
N SER A 42 25.08 1.34 -3.87
CA SER A 42 24.55 2.04 -2.69
C SER A 42 24.53 1.11 -1.45
N SER A 43 24.18 -0.17 -1.63
CA SER A 43 24.26 -1.19 -0.57
C SER A 43 25.68 -1.35 -0.04
N SER A 44 26.70 -1.29 -0.91
CA SER A 44 28.08 -1.38 -0.45
C SER A 44 28.47 -0.19 0.44
N ALA A 45 28.12 1.03 0.04
CA ALA A 45 28.44 2.23 0.80
C ALA A 45 27.74 2.26 2.18
N ILE A 46 26.47 1.85 2.24
CA ILE A 46 25.70 1.88 3.50
C ILE A 46 26.09 0.75 4.46
N ARG A 47 26.55 -0.41 3.96
CA ARG A 47 27.06 -1.50 4.82
C ARG A 47 28.20 -1.04 5.72
N ASP A 48 29.12 -0.25 5.18
CA ASP A 48 30.25 0.30 5.95
C ASP A 48 29.77 1.26 7.06
N LYS A 49 28.69 2.01 6.80
CA LYS A 49 28.11 2.96 7.76
C LYS A 49 27.29 2.27 8.85
N ILE A 50 26.44 1.33 8.47
CA ILE A 50 25.57 0.63 9.42
C ILE A 50 26.38 -0.35 10.27
N GLY A 51 27.45 -0.92 9.71
CA GLY A 51 28.34 -1.86 10.36
C GLY A 51 27.60 -3.16 10.71
N ARG A 52 27.79 -3.63 11.95
CA ARG A 52 27.19 -4.87 12.45
C ARG A 52 25.78 -4.69 13.03
N ARG A 53 25.18 -3.50 12.91
CA ARG A 53 23.90 -3.22 13.56
C ARG A 53 22.77 -4.04 12.93
N CYS A 54 21.88 -4.54 13.78
CA CYS A 54 20.64 -5.16 13.34
C CYS A 54 19.59 -4.07 13.05
N ILE A 55 19.01 -4.07 11.86
CA ILE A 55 17.89 -3.20 11.48
C ILE A 55 16.58 -3.87 11.93
N TRP A 56 15.86 -3.25 12.85
CA TRP A 56 14.54 -3.70 13.27
C TRP A 56 13.45 -2.86 12.64
N HIS A 57 12.61 -3.49 11.83
CA HIS A 57 11.31 -2.94 11.45
C HIS A 57 10.29 -3.29 12.53
N ILE A 58 9.52 -2.32 13.02
CA ILE A 58 8.49 -2.53 14.04
C ILE A 58 7.16 -1.93 13.56
N ASN A 59 6.11 -2.75 13.43
CA ASN A 59 4.77 -2.31 13.05
C ASN A 59 3.69 -3.06 13.87
N SER A 60 2.41 -2.96 13.50
CA SER A 60 1.28 -3.56 14.23
C SER A 60 0.75 -4.88 13.68
N THR A 61 1.13 -5.31 12.48
CA THR A 61 0.63 -6.56 11.89
C THR A 61 1.60 -7.24 10.92
N ALA A 62 1.63 -8.58 10.93
CA ALA A 62 2.40 -9.40 10.00
C ALA A 62 1.63 -9.76 8.71
N PHE A 63 0.31 -9.63 8.73
CA PHE A 63 -0.59 -10.02 7.64
C PHE A 63 -1.67 -8.97 7.43
N GLY A 64 -2.03 -8.71 6.17
CA GLY A 64 -3.01 -7.69 5.82
C GLY A 64 -2.44 -6.27 5.82
N GLY A 65 -2.91 -5.45 4.87
CA GLY A 65 -2.46 -4.06 4.68
C GLY A 65 -1.16 -3.91 3.87
N GLY A 66 -0.95 -2.72 3.31
CA GLY A 66 0.16 -2.47 2.37
C GLY A 66 1.56 -2.60 2.99
N VAL A 67 1.71 -2.35 4.29
CA VAL A 67 3.00 -2.50 5.00
C VAL A 67 3.40 -3.98 5.09
N ALA A 68 2.49 -4.84 5.51
CA ALA A 68 2.72 -6.28 5.63
C ALA A 68 2.91 -6.96 4.26
N GLU A 69 2.32 -6.40 3.20
CA GLU A 69 2.56 -6.87 1.82
C GLU A 69 3.97 -6.49 1.32
N MET A 70 4.45 -5.30 1.68
CA MET A 70 5.75 -4.78 1.25
C MET A 70 6.92 -5.42 2.01
N LEU A 71 6.88 -5.43 3.34
CA LEU A 71 8.03 -5.73 4.18
C LEU A 71 8.71 -7.09 3.89
N PRO A 72 7.99 -8.20 3.60
CA PRO A 72 8.64 -9.49 3.34
C PRO A 72 9.68 -9.43 2.21
N HIS A 73 9.32 -8.86 1.06
CA HIS A 73 10.27 -8.74 -0.05
C HIS A 73 11.39 -7.74 0.26
N HIS A 74 11.07 -6.63 0.95
CA HIS A 74 12.07 -5.63 1.33
C HIS A 74 13.14 -6.24 2.26
N ILE A 75 12.71 -7.00 3.26
CA ILE A 75 13.57 -7.71 4.20
C ILE A 75 14.40 -8.78 3.50
N CYS A 76 13.79 -9.59 2.62
CA CYS A 76 14.53 -10.59 1.85
C CYS A 76 15.62 -9.93 0.97
N LEU A 77 15.29 -8.85 0.27
CA LEU A 77 16.25 -8.16 -0.59
C LEU A 77 17.42 -7.58 0.20
N LEU A 78 17.16 -6.94 1.35
CA LEU A 78 18.22 -6.45 2.22
C LEU A 78 19.08 -7.59 2.81
N ARG A 79 18.47 -8.72 3.17
CA ARG A 79 19.23 -9.89 3.65
C ARG A 79 20.11 -10.49 2.55
N ASP A 80 19.59 -10.60 1.33
CA ASP A 80 20.37 -11.03 0.15
C ASP A 80 21.58 -10.09 -0.10
N LEU A 81 21.44 -8.81 0.25
CA LEU A 81 22.50 -7.79 0.15
C LEU A 81 23.44 -7.78 1.37
N GLY A 82 23.25 -8.67 2.35
CA GLY A 82 24.13 -8.86 3.50
C GLY A 82 23.80 -8.02 4.74
N PHE A 83 22.61 -7.44 4.84
CA PHE A 83 22.16 -6.72 6.05
C PHE A 83 21.51 -7.68 7.06
N ASP A 84 21.77 -7.49 8.36
CA ASP A 84 20.98 -8.14 9.43
C ASP A 84 19.68 -7.34 9.63
N VAL A 85 18.59 -7.83 9.04
CA VAL A 85 17.28 -7.18 9.11
C VAL A 85 16.28 -8.11 9.78
N ARG A 86 15.49 -7.57 10.70
CA ARG A 86 14.48 -8.29 11.47
C ARG A 86 13.20 -7.47 11.58
N TRP A 87 12.12 -8.16 11.93
CA TRP A 87 10.77 -7.58 11.95
C TRP A 87 10.00 -7.99 13.19
N LEU A 88 9.52 -7.01 13.95
CA LEU A 88 8.67 -7.20 15.13
C LEU A 88 7.27 -6.65 14.89
N ILE A 89 6.29 -7.37 15.42
CA ILE A 89 4.89 -6.95 15.51
C ILE A 89 4.60 -6.54 16.94
N PHE A 90 4.20 -5.29 17.14
CA PHE A 90 3.63 -4.82 18.38
C PHE A 90 2.12 -5.13 18.42
N LYS A 91 1.73 -6.01 19.33
CA LYS A 91 0.37 -6.57 19.42
C LYS A 91 -0.22 -6.50 20.85
N PRO A 92 -0.53 -5.29 21.35
CA PRO A 92 -1.36 -5.15 22.54
C PRO A 92 -2.64 -5.96 22.42
N LYS A 93 -3.13 -6.52 23.54
CA LYS A 93 -4.37 -7.30 23.56
C LYS A 93 -5.61 -6.46 23.84
N GLU A 94 -5.43 -5.23 24.30
CA GLU A 94 -6.52 -4.32 24.66
C GLU A 94 -7.20 -3.78 23.40
N GLU A 95 -8.51 -3.99 23.27
CA GLU A 95 -9.28 -3.51 22.13
C GLU A 95 -9.27 -1.97 22.04
N GLN A 96 -9.31 -1.30 23.19
CA GLN A 96 -9.28 0.15 23.32
C GLN A 96 -8.02 0.77 22.69
N PHE A 97 -6.88 0.05 22.72
CA PHE A 97 -5.66 0.47 22.03
C PHE A 97 -5.87 0.54 20.50
N PHE A 98 -6.52 -0.47 19.93
CA PHE A 98 -6.81 -0.49 18.49
C PHE A 98 -7.90 0.51 18.11
N GLN A 99 -8.88 0.73 18.98
CA GLN A 99 -9.88 1.79 18.80
C GLN A 99 -9.21 3.17 18.78
N PHE A 100 -8.28 3.46 19.71
CA PHE A 100 -7.52 4.71 19.72
C PHE A 100 -6.70 4.90 18.44
N THR A 101 -5.94 3.87 18.05
CA THR A 101 -5.06 3.97 16.87
C THR A 101 -5.83 4.03 15.55
N LYS A 102 -7.00 3.37 15.45
CA LYS A 102 -7.96 3.57 14.35
C LYS A 102 -8.51 4.98 14.35
N GLY A 103 -8.80 5.54 15.53
CA GLY A 103 -9.19 6.93 15.69
C GLY A 103 -8.12 7.92 15.19
N LEU A 104 -6.85 7.72 15.59
CA LEU A 104 -5.72 8.49 15.06
C LEU A 104 -5.60 8.38 13.53
N HIS A 105 -5.72 7.16 13.00
CA HIS A 105 -5.68 6.92 11.55
C HIS A 105 -6.75 7.74 10.83
N ASN A 106 -8.00 7.67 11.31
CA ASN A 106 -9.13 8.38 10.71
C ASN A 106 -8.98 9.89 10.84
N SER A 107 -8.52 10.40 11.99
CA SER A 107 -8.28 11.83 12.17
C SER A 107 -7.10 12.37 11.36
N LEU A 108 -6.09 11.55 11.07
CA LEU A 108 -5.05 11.85 10.07
C LEU A 108 -5.58 11.83 8.62
N HIS A 109 -6.84 11.43 8.41
CA HIS A 109 -7.61 11.58 7.17
C HIS A 109 -8.74 12.62 7.31
N ASP A 110 -8.61 13.54 8.27
CA ASP A 110 -9.56 14.64 8.53
C ASP A 110 -10.96 14.19 9.00
N ALA A 111 -11.07 12.97 9.56
CA ALA A 111 -12.29 12.51 10.21
C ALA A 111 -12.29 12.86 11.70
N THR A 112 -13.31 13.58 12.18
CA THR A 112 -13.49 13.82 13.61
C THR A 112 -13.96 12.54 14.31
N VAL A 113 -13.21 12.09 15.32
CA VAL A 113 -13.52 10.88 16.08
C VAL A 113 -13.90 11.25 17.52
N ALA A 114 -15.17 11.03 17.87
CA ALA A 114 -15.66 11.27 19.22
C ALA A 114 -15.05 10.29 20.23
N GLY A 115 -14.75 10.77 21.45
CA GLY A 115 -14.23 9.93 22.54
C GLY A 115 -12.76 9.51 22.40
N LEU A 116 -12.02 10.05 21.43
CA LEU A 116 -10.61 9.67 21.21
C LEU A 116 -9.73 9.90 22.45
N ASN A 117 -9.96 11.01 23.17
CA ASN A 117 -9.23 11.35 24.39
C ASN A 117 -9.49 10.37 25.54
N ASP A 118 -10.67 9.75 25.60
CA ASP A 118 -11.01 8.76 26.63
C ASP A 118 -10.22 7.46 26.45
N LEU A 119 -9.76 7.19 25.22
CA LEU A 119 -8.98 6.01 24.88
C LEU A 119 -7.45 6.23 25.04
N LEU A 120 -6.99 7.47 25.17
CA LEU A 120 -5.57 7.82 25.32
C LEU A 120 -4.87 7.07 26.48
N PRO A 121 -5.46 6.90 27.68
CA PRO A 121 -4.81 6.15 28.76
C PRO A 121 -4.43 4.71 28.38
N HIS A 122 -5.24 4.04 27.56
CA HIS A 122 -4.96 2.68 27.07
C HIS A 122 -3.77 2.66 26.12
N TYR A 123 -3.65 3.67 25.24
CA TYR A 123 -2.48 3.83 24.39
C TYR A 123 -1.20 4.06 25.19
N LEU A 124 -1.26 4.90 26.23
CA LEU A 124 -0.12 5.19 27.10
C LEU A 124 0.33 3.97 27.92
N GLU A 125 -0.62 3.21 28.48
CA GLU A 125 -0.29 2.01 29.26
C GLU A 125 0.27 0.90 28.37
N ALA A 126 -0.34 0.63 27.21
CA ALA A 126 0.21 -0.30 26.24
C ALA A 126 1.62 0.13 25.78
N SER A 127 1.83 1.43 25.54
CA SER A 127 3.14 1.98 25.19
C SER A 127 4.18 1.76 26.29
N LYS A 128 3.81 1.96 27.55
CA LYS A 128 4.68 1.71 28.71
C LYS A 128 5.09 0.25 28.82
N GLN A 129 4.13 -0.67 28.71
CA GLN A 129 4.41 -2.10 28.74
C GLN A 129 5.23 -2.55 27.52
N GLY A 130 4.95 -1.98 26.35
CA GLY A 130 5.69 -2.21 25.12
C GLY A 130 7.16 -1.82 25.26
N ALA A 131 7.44 -0.62 25.78
CA ALA A 131 8.80 -0.15 26.00
C ALA A 131 9.62 -1.10 26.90
N ALA A 132 9.05 -1.53 28.03
CA ALA A 132 9.72 -2.48 28.93
C ALA A 132 10.00 -3.85 28.29
N GLN A 133 9.19 -4.26 27.30
CA GLN A 133 9.45 -5.50 26.56
C GLN A 133 10.48 -5.31 25.45
N LEU A 134 10.56 -4.13 24.82
CA LEU A 134 11.62 -3.79 23.86
C LEU A 134 13.01 -3.86 24.51
N GLU A 135 13.16 -3.45 25.77
CA GLU A 135 14.42 -3.58 26.53
C GLU A 135 14.96 -5.01 26.58
N ARG A 136 14.07 -6.02 26.50
CA ARG A 136 14.43 -7.44 26.54
C ARG A 136 14.76 -8.02 25.17
N ILE A 137 14.44 -7.31 24.09
CA ILE A 137 14.53 -7.78 22.71
C ILE A 137 15.64 -7.04 21.95
N ILE A 138 15.64 -5.71 22.06
CA ILE A 138 16.51 -4.81 21.31
C ILE A 138 17.88 -4.75 21.98
N ARG A 139 18.92 -5.02 21.20
CA ARG A 139 20.31 -4.98 21.66
C ARG A 139 20.92 -3.58 21.44
N PRO A 140 21.95 -3.18 22.21
CA PRO A 140 22.61 -1.87 22.04
C PRO A 140 23.11 -1.58 20.61
N ASP A 141 23.44 -2.61 19.84
CA ASP A 141 23.85 -2.54 18.44
C ASP A 141 22.67 -2.67 17.46
N SER A 142 21.60 -1.91 17.68
CA SER A 142 20.40 -1.92 16.82
C SER A 142 20.16 -0.57 16.13
N PHE A 143 19.50 -0.62 14.99
CA PHE A 143 18.90 0.52 14.30
C PHE A 143 17.40 0.27 14.17
N LEU A 144 16.56 1.26 14.50
CA LEU A 144 15.11 1.06 14.55
C LEU A 144 14.40 1.81 13.42
N VAL A 145 13.49 1.11 12.74
CA VAL A 145 12.51 1.69 11.81
C VAL A 145 11.12 1.39 12.36
N ILE A 146 10.47 2.43 12.86
CA ILE A 146 9.17 2.34 13.52
C ILE A 146 8.09 2.77 12.53
N HIS A 147 7.16 1.87 12.22
CA HIS A 147 6.10 2.12 11.24
C HIS A 147 4.79 2.53 11.92
N ASP A 148 4.24 3.65 11.46
CA ASP A 148 2.93 4.21 11.83
C ASP A 148 2.77 4.56 13.33
N PRO A 149 1.62 5.15 13.74
CA PRO A 149 1.42 5.57 15.13
C PRO A 149 1.33 4.44 16.16
N GLN A 150 0.97 3.21 15.78
CA GLN A 150 0.65 2.15 16.75
C GLN A 150 1.85 1.80 17.66
N PRO A 151 3.05 1.49 17.14
CA PRO A 151 4.23 1.26 17.98
C PRO A 151 4.96 2.53 18.42
N LEU A 152 4.55 3.73 17.96
CA LEU A 152 5.29 4.97 18.16
C LEU A 152 5.50 5.28 19.64
N GLY A 153 4.45 5.20 20.46
CA GLY A 153 4.54 5.51 21.89
C GLY A 153 5.45 4.56 22.65
N ALA A 154 5.39 3.26 22.34
CA ALA A 154 6.27 2.25 22.92
C ALA A 154 7.74 2.49 22.54
N ALA A 155 7.98 2.79 21.25
CA ALA A 155 9.33 3.07 20.75
C ALA A 155 9.90 4.36 21.33
N ALA A 156 9.12 5.44 21.36
CA ALA A 156 9.54 6.73 21.92
C ALA A 156 9.97 6.58 23.39
N LYS A 157 9.16 5.89 24.20
CA LYS A 157 9.47 5.65 25.61
C LYS A 157 10.69 4.74 25.81
N PHE A 158 10.87 3.74 24.95
CA PHE A 158 12.08 2.91 24.97
C PHE A 158 13.34 3.74 24.64
N LEU A 159 13.26 4.60 23.63
CA LEU A 159 14.39 5.44 23.19
C LEU A 159 14.81 6.49 24.23
N GLU A 160 13.90 6.93 25.11
CA GLU A 160 14.22 7.83 26.23
C GLU A 160 15.24 7.21 27.21
N SER A 161 15.11 5.91 27.52
CA SER A 161 16.01 5.21 28.44
C SER A 161 17.15 4.46 27.71
N HIS A 162 16.94 4.10 26.46
CA HIS A 162 17.88 3.33 25.64
C HIS A 162 18.09 4.02 24.28
N PRO A 163 18.97 5.03 24.19
CA PRO A 163 19.21 5.75 22.95
C PRO A 163 19.70 4.81 21.83
N HIS A 164 18.97 4.79 20.72
CA HIS A 164 19.33 4.10 19.49
C HIS A 164 19.07 4.99 18.28
N PRO A 165 19.83 4.86 17.18
CA PRO A 165 19.48 5.53 15.93
C PRO A 165 18.14 5.00 15.43
N ALA A 166 17.19 5.91 15.21
CA ALA A 166 15.82 5.56 14.89
C ALA A 166 15.21 6.47 13.81
N ILE A 167 14.41 5.83 12.95
CA ILE A 167 13.55 6.47 11.96
C ILE A 167 12.09 6.17 12.30
N TRP A 168 11.24 7.19 12.27
CA TRP A 168 9.80 6.99 12.25
C TRP A 168 9.28 7.08 10.82
N ARG A 169 8.59 6.03 10.36
CA ARG A 169 7.98 5.92 9.04
C ARG A 169 6.46 6.00 9.18
N CYS A 170 5.86 7.10 8.75
CA CYS A 170 4.41 7.22 8.68
C CYS A 170 3.92 6.98 7.25
N HIS A 171 3.03 6.02 7.08
CA HIS A 171 2.46 5.65 5.78
C HIS A 171 1.16 6.42 5.46
N ILE A 172 0.54 6.99 6.48
CA ILE A 172 -0.76 7.67 6.43
C ILE A 172 -0.62 9.20 6.52
N GLY A 173 -1.67 9.91 6.13
CA GLY A 173 -1.75 11.37 6.20
C GLY A 173 -2.80 11.94 5.25
N TYR A 174 -3.10 13.23 5.42
CA TYR A 174 -4.02 13.99 4.60
C TYR A 174 -3.29 15.15 3.92
N PRO A 175 -3.54 15.41 2.62
CA PRO A 175 -2.82 16.45 1.88
C PRO A 175 -3.26 17.88 2.25
N LYS A 176 -4.34 18.03 3.03
CA LYS A 176 -4.82 19.33 3.51
C LYS A 176 -4.54 19.46 5.00
N ARG A 177 -4.17 20.68 5.41
CA ARG A 177 -4.04 21.05 6.82
C ARG A 177 -5.41 21.49 7.33
N THR A 178 -5.93 20.78 8.32
CA THR A 178 -7.18 21.09 9.00
C THR A 178 -6.95 21.09 10.50
N PRO A 179 -7.82 21.70 11.33
CA PRO A 179 -7.66 21.69 12.77
C PRO A 179 -7.50 20.28 13.36
N THR A 180 -8.28 19.31 12.86
CA THR A 180 -8.20 17.91 13.28
C THR A 180 -6.85 17.29 12.90
N VAL A 181 -6.40 17.46 11.66
CA VAL A 181 -5.10 16.92 11.21
C VAL A 181 -3.94 17.57 11.97
N ASP A 182 -4.00 18.87 12.22
CA ASP A 182 -2.97 19.63 12.95
C ASP A 182 -2.87 19.22 14.42
N GLU A 183 -4.02 19.01 15.08
CA GLU A 183 -4.07 18.53 16.46
C GLU A 183 -3.39 17.16 16.58
N ILE A 184 -3.71 16.23 15.68
CA ILE A 184 -3.10 14.89 15.71
C ILE A 184 -1.61 14.93 15.40
N TRP A 185 -1.17 15.75 14.43
CA TRP A 185 0.25 15.91 14.16
C TRP A 185 1.01 16.51 15.36
N GLY A 186 0.40 17.48 16.06
CA GLY A 186 0.95 18.03 17.30
C GLY A 186 1.09 16.97 18.38
N PHE A 187 0.06 16.14 18.59
CA PHE A 187 0.11 15.01 19.51
C PHE A 187 1.22 14.01 19.16
N LEU A 188 1.35 13.62 17.89
CA LEU A 188 2.37 12.67 17.45
C LEU A 188 3.78 13.26 17.55
N GLY A 189 3.94 14.56 17.28
CA GLY A 189 5.19 15.31 17.38
C GLY A 189 5.89 15.13 18.73
N GLU A 190 5.12 15.06 19.82
CA GLU A 190 5.64 14.87 21.18
C GLU A 190 6.44 13.56 21.35
N TYR A 191 6.06 12.51 20.63
CA TYR A 191 6.73 11.20 20.69
C TYR A 191 7.92 11.11 19.72
N LEU A 192 8.06 12.06 18.80
CA LEU A 192 9.09 12.01 17.76
C LEU A 192 10.44 12.58 18.21
N ARG A 193 10.51 13.25 19.36
CA ARG A 193 11.72 13.90 19.88
C ARG A 193 12.97 13.02 19.96
N GLN A 194 12.81 11.71 20.17
CA GLN A 194 13.95 10.78 20.27
C GLN A 194 14.42 10.24 18.91
N PHE A 195 13.67 10.47 17.85
CA PHE A 195 13.98 10.01 16.50
C PHE A 195 14.90 11.00 15.78
N GLN A 196 15.74 10.49 14.90
CA GLN A 196 16.65 11.34 14.13
C GLN A 196 16.03 11.81 12.81
N ARG A 197 15.12 11.03 12.24
CA ARG A 197 14.43 11.36 10.98
C ARG A 197 13.01 10.83 10.94
N ILE A 198 12.20 11.52 10.16
CA ILE A 198 10.83 11.13 9.82
C ILE A 198 10.78 10.81 8.34
N VAL A 199 10.09 9.74 7.97
CA VAL A 199 9.87 9.37 6.58
C VAL A 199 8.38 9.35 6.31
N LEU A 200 7.91 10.16 5.36
CA LEU A 200 6.51 10.27 4.95
C LEU A 200 6.27 9.74 3.54
N SER A 201 5.05 9.30 3.25
CA SER A 201 4.62 8.88 1.90
C SER A 201 4.49 10.05 0.91
N ALA A 202 4.30 11.27 1.42
CA ALA A 202 4.00 12.45 0.63
C ALA A 202 4.57 13.71 1.28
N LYS A 203 5.04 14.66 0.46
CA LYS A 203 5.46 15.98 0.96
C LYS A 203 4.28 16.76 1.53
N GLU A 204 3.08 16.51 1.02
CA GLU A 204 1.85 17.16 1.44
C GLU A 204 1.39 16.69 2.83
N TYR A 205 1.93 15.58 3.34
CA TYR A 205 1.70 15.12 4.72
C TYR A 205 2.66 15.77 5.71
N ALA A 206 3.60 16.60 5.24
CA ALA A 206 4.60 17.20 6.10
C ALA A 206 3.96 18.16 7.11
N PHE A 207 4.48 18.11 8.33
CA PHE A 207 4.09 18.94 9.45
C PHE A 207 5.33 19.46 10.16
N ASP A 208 5.16 20.48 11.01
CA ASP A 208 6.29 21.02 11.75
C ASP A 208 6.65 20.09 12.91
N THR A 209 7.76 19.38 12.75
CA THR A 209 8.27 18.38 13.70
C THR A 209 9.53 18.85 14.41
N GLY A 210 10.16 19.94 13.93
CA GLY A 210 11.54 20.29 14.27
C GLY A 210 12.61 19.28 13.79
N LEU A 211 12.23 18.22 13.06
CA LEU A 211 13.11 17.15 12.59
C LEU A 211 13.13 17.09 11.05
N PRO A 212 14.24 16.61 10.46
CA PRO A 212 14.29 16.37 9.01
C PRO A 212 13.25 15.34 8.56
N ILE A 213 12.52 15.68 7.50
CA ILE A 213 11.51 14.82 6.86
C ILE A 213 12.02 14.37 5.49
N ASP A 214 12.09 13.06 5.27
CA ASP A 214 12.33 12.45 3.96
C ASP A 214 11.03 11.95 3.34
N ILE A 215 10.93 12.00 2.01
CA ILE A 215 9.76 11.55 1.27
C ILE A 215 10.09 10.26 0.52
N ILE A 216 9.52 9.16 0.97
CA ILE A 216 9.65 7.84 0.37
C ILE A 216 8.24 7.34 0.11
N GLN A 217 7.81 7.29 -1.15
CA GLN A 217 6.46 6.81 -1.47
C GLN A 217 6.35 5.29 -1.31
N PRO A 218 5.14 4.75 -1.07
CA PRO A 218 4.92 3.31 -1.10
C PRO A 218 5.38 2.69 -2.41
N SER A 219 5.75 1.41 -2.36
CA SER A 219 6.21 0.67 -3.52
C SER A 219 5.67 -0.75 -3.53
N ILE A 220 5.59 -1.31 -4.73
CA ILE A 220 5.27 -2.70 -4.96
C ILE A 220 6.54 -3.55 -5.11
N SER A 221 6.39 -4.85 -4.92
CA SER A 221 7.44 -5.84 -5.20
C SER A 221 7.14 -6.50 -6.54
N PRO A 222 7.97 -6.31 -7.59
CA PRO A 222 7.80 -6.94 -8.90
C PRO A 222 7.53 -8.45 -8.87
N PHE A 223 8.18 -9.17 -7.96
CA PHE A 223 8.10 -10.63 -7.86
C PHE A 223 7.15 -11.14 -6.78
N SER A 224 6.30 -10.29 -6.21
CA SER A 224 5.26 -10.79 -5.30
C SER A 224 4.22 -11.60 -6.06
N SER A 225 3.49 -12.46 -5.35
CA SER A 225 2.36 -13.19 -5.94
C SER A 225 1.33 -12.27 -6.62
N LYS A 226 1.26 -10.99 -6.23
CA LYS A 226 0.35 -10.02 -6.82
C LYS A 226 0.87 -9.36 -8.10
N ASN A 227 2.19 -9.23 -8.26
CA ASN A 227 2.79 -8.45 -9.35
C ASN A 227 3.58 -9.27 -10.35
N ARG A 228 4.00 -10.48 -9.98
CA ARG A 228 4.73 -11.37 -10.87
C ARG A 228 3.92 -11.63 -12.16
N ASN A 229 4.63 -12.03 -13.20
CA ASN A 229 3.97 -12.57 -14.39
C ASN A 229 3.37 -13.94 -14.04
N HIS A 230 2.10 -14.10 -14.39
CA HIS A 230 1.38 -15.35 -14.23
C HIS A 230 1.26 -16.05 -15.58
N GLU A 231 1.85 -17.24 -15.66
CA GLU A 231 1.74 -18.11 -16.83
C GLU A 231 0.71 -19.22 -16.58
N GLY A 232 0.19 -19.78 -17.68
CA GLY A 232 -0.79 -20.87 -17.65
C GLY A 232 -2.18 -20.46 -17.12
N PRO A 233 -3.15 -21.40 -17.15
CA PRO A 233 -4.50 -21.17 -16.68
C PRO A 233 -4.54 -20.96 -15.16
N ALA A 234 -5.63 -20.37 -14.67
CA ALA A 234 -5.87 -20.30 -13.23
C ALA A 234 -6.08 -21.71 -12.65
N GLY A 235 -5.40 -22.02 -11.55
CA GLY A 235 -5.56 -23.31 -10.87
C GLY A 235 -6.92 -23.42 -10.13
N PRO A 236 -7.39 -24.63 -9.82
CA PRO A 236 -8.68 -24.85 -9.14
C PRO A 236 -8.83 -24.12 -7.81
N THR A 237 -7.72 -23.91 -7.08
CA THR A 237 -7.71 -23.15 -5.82
C THR A 237 -8.13 -21.69 -6.03
N LEU A 238 -7.74 -21.06 -7.13
CA LEU A 238 -8.12 -19.68 -7.46
C LEU A 238 -9.59 -19.60 -7.82
N GLU A 239 -10.08 -20.58 -8.59
CA GLU A 239 -11.49 -20.72 -8.96
C GLU A 239 -12.39 -20.79 -7.73
N ASN A 240 -11.98 -21.56 -6.71
CA ASN A 240 -12.71 -21.67 -5.45
C ASN A 240 -12.55 -20.47 -4.51
N SER A 241 -11.62 -19.56 -4.82
CA SER A 241 -11.33 -18.35 -4.03
C SER A 241 -12.06 -17.11 -4.56
N VAL A 242 -12.88 -17.28 -5.59
CA VAL A 242 -13.65 -16.20 -6.20
C VAL A 242 -15.12 -16.56 -6.26
N SER A 243 -15.97 -15.58 -5.96
CA SER A 243 -17.40 -15.67 -6.25
C SER A 243 -17.82 -14.45 -7.07
N PHE A 244 -18.81 -14.65 -7.91
CA PHE A 244 -19.42 -13.60 -8.72
C PHE A 244 -20.79 -13.34 -8.13
N ASN A 245 -21.12 -12.08 -7.83
CA ASN A 245 -22.51 -11.79 -7.51
C ASN A 245 -23.31 -11.75 -8.81
N SER A 246 -23.80 -12.93 -9.20
CA SER A 246 -24.51 -13.20 -10.43
C SER A 246 -25.92 -13.72 -10.17
N GLN A 247 -26.64 -13.19 -9.16
CA GLN A 247 -28.03 -13.63 -8.92
C GLN A 247 -28.94 -13.54 -10.17
N GLU A 248 -28.49 -12.91 -11.25
CA GLU A 248 -29.21 -12.78 -12.51
C GLU A 248 -28.51 -13.35 -13.76
N PHE A 249 -27.32 -13.98 -13.64
CA PHE A 249 -26.61 -14.55 -14.81
C PHE A 249 -26.45 -16.06 -14.67
N GLU A 250 -27.27 -16.81 -15.40
CA GLU A 250 -27.03 -18.22 -15.67
C GLU A 250 -26.51 -18.41 -17.11
N PRO A 251 -25.39 -19.13 -17.32
CA PRO A 251 -24.50 -19.68 -16.29
C PRO A 251 -23.59 -18.61 -15.66
N THR A 252 -23.27 -18.78 -14.38
CA THR A 252 -22.23 -17.99 -13.70
C THR A 252 -20.88 -18.21 -14.41
N PRO A 253 -20.15 -17.14 -14.79
CA PRO A 253 -18.86 -17.31 -15.46
C PRO A 253 -17.84 -17.96 -14.52
N SER A 254 -16.94 -18.75 -15.08
CA SER A 254 -15.70 -19.12 -14.40
C SER A 254 -14.73 -17.95 -14.41
N LEU A 255 -13.75 -17.96 -13.49
CA LEU A 255 -12.61 -17.05 -13.55
C LEU A 255 -11.89 -17.16 -14.89
N GLN A 256 -11.78 -18.38 -15.43
CA GLN A 256 -11.13 -18.59 -16.73
C GLN A 256 -11.90 -17.90 -17.88
N ASP A 257 -13.24 -17.85 -17.81
CA ASP A 257 -14.07 -17.11 -18.77
C ASP A 257 -13.86 -15.60 -18.66
N ILE A 258 -13.67 -15.08 -17.45
CA ILE A 258 -13.34 -13.66 -17.23
C ILE A 258 -11.94 -13.35 -17.75
N LEU A 259 -10.93 -14.13 -17.35
CA LEU A 259 -9.54 -13.93 -17.77
C LEU A 259 -9.35 -14.06 -19.28
N GLY A 260 -10.16 -14.88 -19.96
CA GLY A 260 -10.14 -15.04 -21.41
C GLY A 260 -10.89 -13.94 -22.19
N SER A 261 -11.53 -12.99 -21.51
CA SER A 261 -12.34 -11.94 -22.14
C SER A 261 -11.68 -10.57 -22.14
N ARG A 262 -12.22 -9.64 -22.93
CA ARG A 262 -11.81 -8.23 -22.88
C ARG A 262 -12.61 -7.53 -21.79
N TYR A 263 -11.94 -6.96 -20.80
CA TYR A 263 -12.62 -6.22 -19.73
C TYR A 263 -11.86 -4.99 -19.24
N PHE A 264 -12.62 -3.98 -18.84
CA PHE A 264 -12.14 -2.92 -17.96
C PHE A 264 -12.14 -3.41 -16.53
N LEU A 265 -11.14 -3.00 -15.75
CA LEU A 265 -10.95 -3.47 -14.38
C LEU A 265 -10.95 -2.32 -13.38
N HIS A 266 -11.64 -2.51 -12.27
CA HIS A 266 -11.44 -1.77 -11.04
C HIS A 266 -11.09 -2.74 -9.91
N VAL A 267 -10.08 -2.39 -9.09
CA VAL A 267 -9.72 -3.17 -7.90
C VAL A 267 -9.69 -2.23 -6.70
N SER A 268 -10.52 -2.51 -5.70
CA SER A 268 -10.56 -1.76 -4.45
C SER A 268 -11.27 -2.53 -3.34
N ARG A 269 -11.23 -1.98 -2.11
CA ARG A 269 -12.24 -2.33 -1.11
C ARG A 269 -13.61 -1.76 -1.52
N TRP A 270 -14.68 -2.33 -0.99
CA TRP A 270 -16.03 -1.79 -1.15
C TRP A 270 -16.15 -0.55 -0.28
N ASP A 271 -16.04 0.63 -0.89
CA ASP A 271 -15.99 1.89 -0.16
C ASP A 271 -16.47 3.03 -1.08
N GLY A 272 -17.32 3.91 -0.56
CA GLY A 272 -17.88 5.06 -1.28
C GLY A 272 -16.84 6.06 -1.80
N LEU A 273 -15.68 6.13 -1.16
CA LEU A 273 -14.56 6.94 -1.60
C LEU A 273 -13.89 6.38 -2.86
N LYS A 274 -14.06 5.10 -3.18
CA LYS A 274 -13.38 4.46 -4.32
C LYS A 274 -14.00 4.76 -5.68
N GLY A 275 -15.20 5.35 -5.70
CA GLY A 275 -15.85 5.78 -6.93
C GLY A 275 -16.40 4.63 -7.76
N ILE A 276 -16.74 3.50 -7.13
CA ILE A 276 -17.28 2.32 -7.82
C ILE A 276 -18.59 2.67 -8.54
N ASP A 277 -19.46 3.44 -7.89
CA ASP A 277 -20.70 3.97 -8.47
C ASP A 277 -20.45 4.81 -9.74
N ARG A 278 -19.37 5.60 -9.77
CA ARG A 278 -18.97 6.38 -10.95
C ARG A 278 -18.55 5.49 -12.10
N ILE A 279 -17.82 4.41 -11.80
CA ILE A 279 -17.34 3.44 -12.79
C ILE A 279 -18.52 2.65 -13.38
N ILE A 280 -19.46 2.23 -12.54
CA ILE A 280 -20.70 1.56 -12.98
C ILE A 280 -21.49 2.49 -13.93
N ALA A 281 -21.68 3.76 -13.54
CA ALA A 281 -22.38 4.74 -14.36
C ALA A 281 -21.66 5.05 -15.68
N ALA A 282 -20.33 5.17 -15.66
CA ALA A 282 -19.52 5.35 -16.86
C ALA A 282 -19.66 4.16 -17.82
N PHE A 283 -19.70 2.93 -17.30
CA PHE A 283 -19.86 1.74 -18.11
C PHE A 283 -21.26 1.64 -18.74
N ASP A 284 -22.32 1.99 -18.00
CA ASP A 284 -23.68 2.10 -18.57
C ASP A 284 -23.73 3.12 -19.74
N ARG A 285 -23.09 4.28 -19.58
CA ARG A 285 -22.97 5.28 -20.65
C ARG A 285 -22.15 4.76 -21.84
N PHE A 286 -21.02 4.09 -21.59
CA PHE A 286 -20.20 3.47 -22.62
C PHE A 286 -20.99 2.46 -23.46
N VAL A 287 -21.77 1.58 -22.82
CA VAL A 287 -22.61 0.59 -23.53
C VAL A 287 -23.69 1.29 -24.37
N LYS A 288 -24.27 2.40 -23.90
CA LYS A 288 -25.24 3.19 -24.67
C LYS A 288 -24.63 3.94 -25.86
N MET A 289 -23.37 4.36 -25.75
CA MET A 289 -22.64 5.03 -26.82
C MET A 289 -22.15 4.04 -27.89
N ALA A 290 -21.87 2.81 -27.48
CA ALA A 290 -21.50 1.74 -28.38
C ALA A 290 -22.67 1.36 -29.30
N LEU A 291 -22.42 1.26 -30.61
CA LEU A 291 -23.35 0.55 -31.50
C LEU A 291 -23.49 -0.89 -30.95
N ALA A 292 -24.72 -1.37 -30.75
CA ALA A 292 -25.07 -2.55 -29.94
C ALA A 292 -24.31 -3.85 -30.27
N GLU A 293 -23.66 -3.93 -31.43
CA GLU A 293 -22.89 -5.09 -31.91
C GLU A 293 -21.35 -4.89 -31.84
N ALA A 294 -20.85 -3.72 -31.45
CA ALA A 294 -19.45 -3.32 -31.67
C ALA A 294 -18.46 -3.72 -30.57
N TYR A 295 -18.88 -3.95 -29.31
CA TYR A 295 -17.94 -4.25 -28.22
C TYR A 295 -18.46 -5.33 -27.25
N ASP A 296 -17.97 -6.56 -27.39
CA ASP A 296 -18.02 -7.59 -26.34
C ASP A 296 -16.94 -7.29 -25.27
N ILE A 297 -17.01 -6.10 -24.66
CA ILE A 297 -16.13 -5.69 -23.57
C ILE A 297 -16.93 -5.67 -22.27
N ARG A 298 -16.35 -6.24 -21.23
CA ARG A 298 -16.95 -6.38 -19.90
C ARG A 298 -16.39 -5.35 -18.92
N LEU A 299 -17.06 -5.18 -17.79
CA LEU A 299 -16.55 -4.48 -16.61
C LEU A 299 -16.38 -5.48 -15.48
N VAL A 300 -15.19 -5.52 -14.90
CA VAL A 300 -14.87 -6.31 -13.72
C VAL A 300 -14.55 -5.35 -12.58
N ILE A 301 -15.29 -5.45 -11.48
CA ILE A 301 -15.02 -4.73 -10.23
C ILE A 301 -14.67 -5.80 -9.19
N ALA A 302 -13.41 -5.83 -8.75
CA ALA A 302 -12.91 -6.82 -7.80
C ALA A 302 -12.63 -6.21 -6.43
N GLY A 303 -13.14 -6.87 -5.39
CA GLY A 303 -12.94 -6.49 -4.00
C GLY A 303 -12.96 -7.69 -3.06
N PRO A 304 -12.62 -7.51 -1.77
CA PRO A 304 -12.64 -8.60 -0.80
C PRO A 304 -14.07 -9.14 -0.64
N ASP A 305 -14.23 -10.43 -0.39
CA ASP A 305 -15.55 -10.99 -0.06
C ASP A 305 -16.08 -10.29 1.22
N PRO A 306 -17.23 -9.58 1.16
CA PRO A 306 -17.78 -8.91 2.33
C PRO A 306 -18.06 -9.83 3.52
N LEU A 307 -18.22 -11.14 3.29
CA LEU A 307 -18.43 -12.13 4.35
C LEU A 307 -17.13 -12.53 5.07
N ASP A 308 -15.97 -12.36 4.42
CA ASP A 308 -14.67 -12.67 4.99
C ASP A 308 -14.08 -11.49 5.81
N VAL A 309 -14.68 -10.29 5.75
CA VAL A 309 -14.23 -9.07 6.45
C VAL A 309 -15.24 -8.66 7.53
N ALA A 310 -15.24 -9.40 8.64
CA ALA A 310 -16.24 -9.25 9.70
C ALA A 310 -16.20 -7.89 10.45
N ASP A 311 -15.09 -7.15 10.38
CA ASP A 311 -14.86 -5.87 11.07
C ASP A 311 -15.12 -4.63 10.19
N ASP A 312 -15.65 -4.81 8.97
CA ASP A 312 -15.97 -3.75 8.01
C ASP A 312 -17.45 -3.75 7.61
N PRO A 313 -18.38 -3.36 8.52
CA PRO A 313 -19.81 -3.30 8.21
C PRO A 313 -20.13 -2.27 7.12
N GLU A 314 -19.36 -1.18 7.05
CA GLU A 314 -19.50 -0.14 6.01
C GLU A 314 -19.21 -0.71 4.62
N GLY A 315 -18.15 -1.53 4.51
CA GLY A 315 -17.82 -2.18 3.24
C GLY A 315 -18.91 -3.14 2.75
N ARG A 316 -19.54 -3.87 3.66
CA ARG A 316 -20.69 -4.73 3.32
C ARG A 316 -21.89 -3.93 2.83
N GLU A 317 -22.26 -2.87 3.54
CA GLU A 317 -23.37 -1.99 3.14
C GLU A 317 -23.12 -1.38 1.76
N TYR A 318 -21.89 -0.93 1.50
CA TYR A 318 -21.54 -0.35 0.21
C TYR A 318 -21.52 -1.39 -0.92
N PHE A 319 -21.11 -2.63 -0.64
CA PHE A 319 -21.26 -3.73 -1.61
C PHE A 319 -22.74 -3.97 -1.96
N GLU A 320 -23.61 -4.08 -0.96
CA GLU A 320 -25.07 -4.25 -1.17
C GLU A 320 -25.66 -3.09 -2.00
N LYS A 321 -25.18 -1.86 -1.78
CA LYS A 321 -25.51 -0.70 -2.63
C LYS A 321 -25.05 -0.89 -4.07
N CYS A 322 -23.83 -1.38 -4.30
CA CYS A 322 -23.32 -1.66 -5.66
C CYS A 322 -24.18 -2.71 -6.37
N VAL A 323 -24.61 -3.75 -5.65
CA VAL A 323 -25.51 -4.79 -6.17
C VAL A 323 -26.85 -4.16 -6.58
N ALA A 324 -27.45 -3.36 -5.72
CA ALA A 324 -28.71 -2.67 -6.02
C ALA A 324 -28.60 -1.72 -7.22
N LEU A 325 -27.46 -1.02 -7.37
CA LEU A 325 -27.17 -0.21 -8.56
C LEU A 325 -27.13 -1.07 -9.82
N CYS A 326 -26.43 -2.21 -9.77
CA CYS A 326 -26.31 -3.11 -10.93
C CYS A 326 -27.67 -3.70 -11.35
N SER A 327 -28.52 -4.10 -10.40
CA SER A 327 -29.86 -4.65 -10.70
C SER A 327 -30.81 -3.66 -11.39
N GLN A 328 -30.55 -2.35 -11.27
CA GLN A 328 -31.35 -1.30 -11.91
C GLN A 328 -30.89 -0.99 -13.36
N LEU A 329 -29.78 -1.57 -13.80
CA LEU A 329 -29.22 -1.31 -15.14
C LEU A 329 -29.98 -2.09 -16.24
N PRO A 330 -29.94 -1.59 -17.50
CA PRO A 330 -30.44 -2.34 -18.65
C PRO A 330 -29.80 -3.73 -18.74
N GLU A 331 -30.57 -4.70 -19.22
CA GLU A 331 -30.12 -6.11 -19.34
C GLU A 331 -28.80 -6.27 -20.11
N GLU A 332 -28.61 -5.48 -21.16
CA GLU A 332 -27.37 -5.48 -21.95
C GLU A 332 -26.14 -5.11 -21.12
N VAL A 333 -26.27 -4.11 -20.23
CA VAL A 333 -25.17 -3.66 -19.35
C VAL A 333 -24.93 -4.69 -18.27
N ARG A 334 -26.01 -5.17 -17.65
CA ARG A 334 -25.98 -6.19 -16.59
C ARG A 334 -25.16 -7.40 -17.03
N ARG A 335 -25.46 -7.97 -18.21
CA ARG A 335 -24.78 -9.17 -18.74
C ARG A 335 -23.27 -9.01 -18.96
N ARG A 336 -22.73 -7.79 -18.93
CA ARG A 336 -21.31 -7.49 -19.15
C ARG A 336 -20.61 -6.98 -17.87
N LEU A 337 -21.29 -6.90 -16.73
CA LEU A 337 -20.76 -6.35 -15.49
C LEU A 337 -20.62 -7.44 -14.43
N TYR A 338 -19.41 -7.59 -13.87
CA TYR A 338 -19.10 -8.57 -12.85
C TYR A 338 -18.58 -7.91 -11.58
N LEU A 339 -19.32 -8.12 -10.47
CA LEU A 339 -18.83 -7.87 -9.12
C LEU A 339 -18.13 -9.13 -8.61
N VAL A 340 -16.81 -9.06 -8.50
CA VAL A 340 -15.92 -10.17 -8.15
C VAL A 340 -15.55 -10.07 -6.68
N CYS A 341 -16.05 -11.02 -5.89
CA CYS A 341 -15.75 -11.15 -4.46
C CYS A 341 -14.59 -12.12 -4.29
N VAL A 342 -13.49 -11.63 -3.71
CA VAL A 342 -12.26 -12.39 -3.53
C VAL A 342 -12.14 -12.84 -2.08
N SER A 343 -12.03 -14.15 -1.86
CA SER A 343 -11.85 -14.68 -0.50
C SER A 343 -10.55 -14.15 0.13
N MET A 344 -10.62 -13.85 1.43
CA MET A 344 -9.49 -13.38 2.22
C MET A 344 -8.82 -14.49 3.03
N LYS A 345 -9.28 -15.74 2.90
CA LYS A 345 -8.80 -16.90 3.66
C LYS A 345 -7.38 -17.33 3.29
N ASP A 346 -7.02 -17.18 2.01
CA ASP A 346 -5.67 -17.44 1.51
C ASP A 346 -5.11 -16.18 0.86
N HIS A 347 -4.21 -15.50 1.56
CA HIS A 347 -3.58 -14.27 1.08
C HIS A 347 -2.75 -14.47 -0.19
N TYR A 348 -2.18 -15.66 -0.44
CA TYR A 348 -1.42 -15.92 -1.66
C TYR A 348 -2.36 -16.13 -2.85
N ALA A 349 -3.46 -16.87 -2.66
CA ALA A 349 -4.48 -17.03 -3.70
C ALA A 349 -5.16 -15.70 -4.03
N ASN A 350 -5.49 -14.89 -3.02
CA ASN A 350 -6.01 -13.53 -3.19
C ASN A 350 -5.06 -12.66 -4.04
N ALA A 351 -3.78 -12.62 -3.67
CA ALA A 351 -2.77 -11.85 -4.38
C ALA A 351 -2.63 -12.32 -5.84
N GLU A 352 -2.53 -13.62 -6.08
CA GLU A 352 -2.44 -14.16 -7.43
C GLU A 352 -3.70 -13.88 -8.27
N LEU A 353 -4.89 -13.96 -7.69
CA LEU A 353 -6.13 -13.64 -8.38
C LEU A 353 -6.14 -12.18 -8.87
N ILE A 354 -5.85 -11.23 -7.98
CA ILE A 354 -5.76 -9.81 -8.34
C ILE A 354 -4.67 -9.58 -9.38
N GLY A 355 -3.52 -10.23 -9.25
CA GLY A 355 -2.43 -10.16 -10.22
C GLY A 355 -2.85 -10.63 -11.61
N ARG A 356 -3.56 -11.75 -11.71
CA ARG A 356 -4.09 -12.28 -12.97
C ARG A 356 -5.17 -11.39 -13.58
N LEU A 357 -6.07 -10.82 -12.77
CA LEU A 357 -7.07 -9.86 -13.23
C LEU A 357 -6.39 -8.61 -13.82
N GLN A 358 -5.42 -8.03 -13.11
CA GLN A 358 -4.71 -6.86 -13.63
C GLN A 358 -3.86 -7.18 -14.87
N GLN A 359 -3.22 -8.36 -14.93
CA GLN A 359 -2.42 -8.78 -16.08
C GLN A 359 -3.27 -8.92 -17.35
N ASN A 360 -4.52 -9.39 -17.23
CA ASN A 360 -5.41 -9.61 -18.37
C ASN A 360 -6.38 -8.44 -18.61
N ALA A 361 -6.39 -7.42 -17.74
CA ALA A 361 -7.19 -6.23 -17.93
C ALA A 361 -6.84 -5.50 -19.23
N TYR A 362 -7.87 -5.01 -19.90
CA TYR A 362 -7.77 -4.21 -21.11
C TYR A 362 -7.47 -2.73 -20.76
N GLY A 363 -8.10 -2.22 -19.71
CA GLY A 363 -7.76 -0.93 -19.09
C GLY A 363 -8.19 -0.90 -17.64
N VAL A 364 -7.49 -0.13 -16.81
CA VAL A 364 -7.75 -0.05 -15.37
C VAL A 364 -8.30 1.34 -15.03
N PHE A 365 -9.44 1.36 -14.32
CA PHE A 365 -10.12 2.58 -13.91
C PHE A 365 -10.08 2.72 -12.40
N ALA A 366 -9.63 3.87 -11.90
CA ALA A 366 -9.68 4.23 -10.49
C ALA A 366 -10.25 5.64 -10.33
N LEU A 367 -11.58 5.76 -10.29
CA LEU A 367 -12.27 7.06 -10.27
C LEU A 367 -12.57 7.53 -8.85
N SER A 368 -11.63 7.29 -7.93
CA SER A 368 -11.81 7.54 -6.50
C SER A 368 -12.10 9.03 -6.22
N ARG A 369 -12.95 9.29 -5.25
CA ARG A 369 -13.17 10.65 -4.71
C ARG A 369 -11.99 11.06 -3.86
N GLU A 370 -11.51 10.12 -3.05
CA GLU A 370 -10.31 10.28 -2.23
C GLU A 370 -9.43 9.03 -2.33
N GLU A 371 -8.13 9.26 -2.40
CA GLU A 371 -7.14 8.19 -2.43
C GLU A 371 -5.85 8.71 -1.81
N GLY A 372 -5.30 7.96 -0.85
CA GLY A 372 -4.07 8.35 -0.15
C GLY A 372 -2.84 8.17 -1.05
N PHE A 373 -2.62 6.94 -1.51
CA PHE A 373 -1.63 6.65 -2.54
C PHE A 373 -2.29 5.92 -3.72
N GLY A 374 -2.92 4.77 -3.46
CA GLY A 374 -3.57 3.94 -4.49
C GLY A 374 -2.59 2.94 -5.10
N LEU A 375 -2.17 1.94 -4.32
CA LEU A 375 -1.26 0.89 -4.79
C LEU A 375 -1.83 0.11 -5.99
N THR A 376 -3.15 -0.04 -6.08
CA THR A 376 -3.79 -0.70 -7.23
C THR A 376 -3.52 0.02 -8.55
N ALA A 377 -3.38 1.35 -8.53
CA ALA A 377 -2.91 2.11 -9.68
C ALA A 377 -1.42 1.85 -9.96
N THR A 378 -0.57 1.78 -8.92
CA THR A 378 0.86 1.41 -9.07
C THR A 378 1.02 0.05 -9.74
N GLU A 379 0.23 -0.94 -9.32
CA GLU A 379 0.26 -2.31 -9.82
C GLU A 379 -0.15 -2.36 -11.30
N ALA A 380 -1.20 -1.61 -11.68
CA ALA A 380 -1.62 -1.47 -13.06
C ALA A 380 -0.58 -0.75 -13.95
N LEU A 381 0.02 0.33 -13.44
CA LEU A 381 1.11 1.04 -14.13
C LEU A 381 2.32 0.13 -14.35
N PHE A 382 2.72 -0.63 -13.33
CA PHE A 382 3.82 -1.60 -13.43
C PHE A 382 3.58 -2.67 -14.50
N ARG A 383 2.33 -3.11 -14.66
CA ARG A 383 1.94 -4.06 -15.70
C ARG A 383 1.85 -3.45 -17.10
N GLY A 384 2.11 -2.16 -17.23
CA GLY A 384 1.99 -1.45 -18.50
C GLY A 384 0.56 -1.49 -19.03
N LYS A 385 -0.43 -1.24 -18.15
CA LYS A 385 -1.83 -1.11 -18.57
C LYS A 385 -2.18 0.35 -18.81
N PRO A 386 -3.11 0.66 -19.72
CA PRO A 386 -3.76 1.96 -19.73
C PRO A 386 -4.46 2.17 -18.37
N VAL A 387 -4.03 3.19 -17.63
CA VAL A 387 -4.58 3.53 -16.31
C VAL A 387 -5.30 4.87 -16.40
N ILE A 388 -6.59 4.87 -16.06
CA ILE A 388 -7.49 6.02 -16.10
C ILE A 388 -7.91 6.30 -14.67
N VAL A 389 -7.56 7.46 -14.16
CA VAL A 389 -7.77 7.82 -12.76
C VAL A 389 -8.54 9.12 -12.62
N SER A 390 -9.19 9.33 -11.48
CA SER A 390 -9.63 10.68 -11.09
C SER A 390 -8.45 11.55 -10.65
N SER A 391 -8.72 12.84 -10.42
CA SER A 391 -7.77 13.77 -9.80
C SER A 391 -7.59 13.61 -8.28
N ALA A 392 -8.04 12.48 -7.70
CA ALA A 392 -7.78 12.16 -6.30
C ALA A 392 -6.27 12.16 -6.00
N PHE A 393 -5.92 12.62 -4.81
CA PHE A 393 -4.57 13.02 -4.43
C PHE A 393 -3.50 11.97 -4.77
N GLY A 394 -3.63 10.74 -4.24
CA GLY A 394 -2.66 9.68 -4.47
C GLY A 394 -2.53 9.27 -5.94
N LEU A 395 -3.65 9.27 -6.67
CA LEU A 395 -3.70 8.82 -8.06
C LEU A 395 -3.00 9.81 -9.00
N LYS A 396 -3.33 11.11 -8.90
CA LYS A 396 -2.70 12.15 -9.76
C LYS A 396 -1.21 12.36 -9.48
N ARG A 397 -0.69 11.86 -8.35
CA ARG A 397 0.76 11.85 -8.07
C ARG A 397 1.49 10.74 -8.80
N GLN A 398 0.80 9.64 -9.10
CA GLN A 398 1.36 8.50 -9.83
C GLN A 398 1.15 8.63 -11.34
N VAL A 399 0.01 9.21 -11.73
CA VAL A 399 -0.41 9.34 -13.13
C VAL A 399 -0.23 10.78 -13.61
N VAL A 400 0.71 10.96 -14.52
CA VAL A 400 0.92 12.17 -15.31
C VAL A 400 0.06 12.07 -16.57
N ASN A 401 -0.97 12.91 -16.64
CA ASN A 401 -1.97 12.90 -17.69
C ASN A 401 -1.33 12.96 -19.10
N GLY A 402 -1.71 12.02 -19.97
CA GLY A 402 -1.22 11.91 -21.35
C GLY A 402 0.16 11.28 -21.50
N LEU A 403 0.89 11.06 -20.40
CA LEU A 403 2.24 10.47 -20.43
C LEU A 403 2.21 8.99 -20.05
N ASN A 404 1.77 8.68 -18.82
CA ASN A 404 1.76 7.31 -18.29
C ASN A 404 0.36 6.84 -17.87
N GLY A 405 -0.67 7.60 -18.22
CA GLY A 405 -2.07 7.32 -17.95
C GLY A 405 -2.92 8.55 -18.25
N VAL A 406 -4.19 8.50 -17.89
CA VAL A 406 -5.13 9.60 -18.08
C VAL A 406 -5.70 10.01 -16.74
N VAL A 407 -5.68 11.33 -16.47
CA VAL A 407 -6.34 11.91 -15.30
C VAL A 407 -7.63 12.57 -15.75
N LEU A 408 -8.73 12.19 -15.13
CA LEU A 408 -10.06 12.74 -15.35
C LEU A 408 -10.41 13.70 -14.21
N ASP A 409 -10.62 14.96 -14.57
CA ASP A 409 -11.07 15.99 -13.66
C ASP A 409 -12.60 16.08 -13.63
N GLU A 410 -13.13 16.60 -12.52
CA GLU A 410 -14.52 17.03 -12.39
C GLU A 410 -14.79 18.33 -13.18
N PRO A 411 -16.05 18.66 -13.54
CA PRO A 411 -17.26 17.83 -13.41
C PRO A 411 -17.32 16.73 -14.49
N ASP A 412 -18.42 15.96 -14.49
CA ASP A 412 -18.78 14.99 -15.55
C ASP A 412 -17.78 13.84 -15.73
N ILE A 413 -17.19 13.40 -14.61
CA ILE A 413 -16.16 12.34 -14.62
C ILE A 413 -16.69 11.03 -15.23
N GLU A 414 -17.97 10.71 -15.05
CA GLU A 414 -18.60 9.52 -15.62
C GLU A 414 -18.72 9.59 -17.15
N ASP A 415 -19.02 10.76 -17.73
CA ASP A 415 -19.07 10.96 -19.19
C ASP A 415 -17.66 10.84 -19.79
N LYS A 416 -16.69 11.53 -19.19
CA LYS A 416 -15.28 11.45 -19.61
C LYS A 416 -14.75 10.02 -19.50
N ALA A 417 -15.12 9.28 -18.46
CA ALA A 417 -14.73 7.90 -18.31
C ALA A 417 -15.37 7.00 -19.38
N ALA A 418 -16.63 7.22 -19.74
CA ALA A 418 -17.31 6.51 -20.81
C ALA A 418 -16.64 6.77 -22.18
N GLU A 419 -16.27 8.01 -22.47
CA GLU A 419 -15.50 8.38 -23.66
C GLU A 419 -14.14 7.67 -23.69
N MET A 420 -13.45 7.60 -22.54
CA MET A 420 -12.17 6.88 -22.45
C MET A 420 -12.34 5.36 -22.66
N MET A 421 -13.39 4.75 -22.12
CA MET A 421 -13.74 3.36 -22.40
C MET A 421 -13.98 3.16 -23.91
N HIS A 422 -14.71 4.07 -24.55
CA HIS A 422 -14.94 4.03 -26.00
C HIS A 422 -13.65 4.14 -26.82
N ARG A 423 -12.75 5.06 -26.45
CA ARG A 423 -11.44 5.22 -27.10
C ARG A 423 -10.56 3.99 -26.96
N LEU A 424 -10.50 3.40 -25.77
CA LEU A 424 -9.76 2.14 -25.56
C LEU A 424 -10.35 1.01 -26.42
N ALA A 425 -11.68 0.93 -26.50
CA ALA A 425 -12.38 -0.11 -27.23
C ALA A 425 -12.12 -0.05 -28.75
N THR A 426 -12.00 1.17 -29.30
CA THR A 426 -11.84 1.45 -30.75
C THR A 426 -10.39 1.59 -31.20
N GLY A 427 -9.51 2.11 -30.36
CA GLY A 427 -8.15 2.52 -30.72
C GLY A 427 -7.13 2.19 -29.64
N TYR A 428 -6.98 0.90 -29.31
CA TYR A 428 -6.02 0.46 -28.28
C TYR A 428 -4.58 0.85 -28.56
N SER A 429 -4.19 0.80 -29.84
CA SER A 429 -2.84 1.12 -30.30
C SER A 429 -2.38 2.51 -29.85
N ASP A 430 -3.32 3.44 -29.68
CA ASP A 430 -3.04 4.81 -29.25
C ASP A 430 -2.53 4.88 -27.79
N PHE A 431 -2.68 3.80 -27.02
CA PHE A 431 -2.30 3.70 -25.62
C PHE A 431 -1.04 2.85 -25.39
N GLU A 432 -0.46 2.22 -26.43
CA GLU A 432 0.70 1.34 -26.28
C GLU A 432 1.94 2.08 -25.76
N GLU A 433 2.19 3.29 -26.28
CA GLU A 433 3.30 4.14 -25.80
C GLU A 433 3.09 4.58 -24.35
N MET A 434 1.87 4.96 -24.01
CA MET A 434 1.48 5.35 -22.66
C MET A 434 1.65 4.19 -21.67
N ALA A 435 1.23 2.98 -22.06
CA ALA A 435 1.39 1.75 -21.32
C ALA A 435 2.87 1.40 -21.09
N ARG A 436 3.73 1.54 -22.12
CA ARG A 436 5.17 1.33 -21.97
C ARG A 436 5.78 2.34 -21.00
N THR A 437 5.46 3.61 -21.19
CA THR A 437 5.91 4.71 -20.32
C THR A 437 5.43 4.51 -18.87
N ALA A 438 4.23 3.97 -18.67
CA ALA A 438 3.70 3.60 -17.36
C ALA A 438 4.57 2.58 -16.65
N ARG A 439 4.93 1.49 -17.34
CA ARG A 439 5.80 0.46 -16.77
C ARG A 439 7.18 1.03 -16.43
N GLU A 440 7.80 1.75 -17.35
CA GLU A 440 9.15 2.31 -17.15
C GLU A 440 9.20 3.32 -15.99
N ASN A 441 8.25 4.25 -15.94
CA ASN A 441 8.17 5.22 -14.85
C ASN A 441 7.90 4.53 -13.50
N CYS A 442 7.01 3.54 -13.48
CA CYS A 442 6.71 2.79 -12.26
C CYS A 442 7.92 1.98 -11.78
N LEU A 443 8.66 1.33 -12.69
CA LEU A 443 9.89 0.59 -12.39
C LEU A 443 10.90 1.47 -11.64
N ARG A 444 11.12 2.70 -12.14
CA ARG A 444 12.12 3.64 -11.60
C ARG A 444 11.68 4.39 -10.34
N SER A 445 10.38 4.44 -10.05
CA SER A 445 9.86 5.29 -8.96
C SER A 445 9.09 4.54 -7.87
N SER A 446 8.47 3.40 -8.16
CA SER A 446 7.49 2.77 -7.26
C SER A 446 7.70 1.27 -7.09
N THR A 447 8.90 0.77 -7.39
CA THR A 447 9.30 -0.61 -7.05
C THR A 447 10.25 -0.63 -5.86
N GLN A 448 10.26 -1.73 -5.12
CA GLN A 448 11.16 -1.87 -3.97
C GLN A 448 12.63 -1.71 -4.33
N ILE A 449 13.07 -2.26 -5.46
CA ILE A 449 14.45 -2.12 -5.92
C ILE A 449 14.82 -0.64 -6.15
N SER A 450 13.88 0.18 -6.65
CA SER A 450 14.09 1.64 -6.81
C SER A 450 13.97 2.44 -5.51
N GLN A 451 13.34 1.89 -4.47
CA GLN A 451 13.13 2.59 -3.19
C GLN A 451 14.20 2.31 -2.16
N ILE A 452 14.81 1.12 -2.16
CA ILE A 452 15.85 0.76 -1.19
C ILE A 452 17.01 1.78 -1.14
N PRO A 453 17.56 2.28 -2.28
CA PRO A 453 18.58 3.31 -2.24
C PRO A 453 18.15 4.59 -1.49
N LYS A 454 16.89 5.01 -1.62
CA LYS A 454 16.35 6.18 -0.90
C LYS A 454 16.31 5.96 0.61
N TRP A 455 16.07 4.73 1.06
CA TRP A 455 16.17 4.37 2.47
C TRP A 455 17.60 4.45 3.00
N TYR A 456 18.61 4.17 2.17
CA TYR A 456 20.01 4.27 2.59
C TYR A 456 20.41 5.70 2.92
N ASP A 457 19.92 6.69 2.16
CA ASP A 457 20.14 8.10 2.46
C ASP A 457 19.55 8.49 3.82
N SER A 458 18.29 8.07 4.08
CA SER A 458 17.64 8.30 5.37
C SER A 458 18.37 7.60 6.52
N ILE A 459 18.82 6.35 6.34
CA ILE A 459 19.56 5.59 7.35
C ILE A 459 20.92 6.24 7.63
N GLN A 460 21.69 6.58 6.60
CA GLN A 460 22.99 7.24 6.74
C GLN A 460 22.86 8.56 7.48
N SER A 461 21.84 9.35 7.13
CA SER A 461 21.62 10.62 7.78
C SER A 461 21.14 10.47 9.22
N ALA A 462 20.24 9.52 9.51
CA ALA A 462 19.81 9.21 10.87
C ALA A 462 20.98 8.76 11.76
N LEU A 463 21.87 7.89 11.24
CA LEU A 463 23.09 7.48 11.94
C LEU A 463 24.00 8.68 12.24
N SER A 464 24.19 9.57 11.27
CA SER A 464 25.05 10.76 11.43
C SER A 464 24.49 11.70 12.50
N SER A 465 23.18 11.98 12.47
CA SER A 465 22.50 12.79 13.49
C SER A 465 22.58 12.16 14.88
N PHE A 466 22.43 10.84 14.98
CA PHE A 466 22.54 10.11 16.25
C PHE A 466 23.96 10.19 16.83
N GLU A 467 24.99 10.05 16.00
CA GLU A 467 26.39 10.18 16.44
C GLU A 467 26.71 11.58 16.95
N VAL A 468 26.20 12.64 16.31
CA VAL A 468 26.37 14.02 16.82
C VAL A 468 25.67 14.19 18.18
N GLN A 469 24.47 13.64 18.32
CA GLN A 469 23.66 13.78 19.55
C GLN A 469 24.23 13.00 20.74
N TYR A 470 24.83 11.82 20.51
CA TYR A 470 25.21 10.88 21.58
C TYR A 470 26.69 10.46 21.61
N ARG A 471 27.54 10.86 20.65
CA ARG A 471 28.99 10.56 20.65
C ARG A 471 29.91 11.77 20.77
N GLU A 472 29.45 13.02 20.73
CA GLU A 472 30.31 14.14 21.15
C GLU A 472 30.54 14.09 22.67
N PRO A 473 31.78 13.94 23.16
CA PRO A 473 32.05 14.06 24.58
C PRO A 473 31.80 15.50 25.01
N PHE A 474 31.04 15.67 26.09
CA PHE A 474 30.97 16.87 26.95
C PHE A 474 32.06 17.91 26.62
N LYS A 475 31.75 18.91 25.80
CA LYS A 475 32.43 20.20 25.93
C LYS A 475 31.86 20.82 27.21
N PRO A 476 32.67 21.08 28.25
CA PRO A 476 32.18 21.80 29.40
C PRO A 476 31.61 23.12 28.91
N ARG A 477 30.35 23.42 29.23
CA ARG A 477 29.87 24.79 29.19
C ARG A 477 30.77 25.57 30.14
N VAL A 478 31.69 26.36 29.58
CA VAL A 478 32.39 27.39 30.35
C VAL A 478 31.30 28.34 30.85
N ILE A 479 31.17 28.39 32.17
CA ILE A 479 30.22 29.23 32.91
C ILE A 479 30.46 30.69 32.59
#